data_AF-K2BTI4-F1
#
_entry.id   AF-K2BTI4-F1
#
_cell.length_a   1.000
_cell.length_b   1.000
_cell.length_c   1.000
_cell.angle_alpha   90.00
_cell.angle_beta   90.00
_cell.angle_gamma   90.00
#
_symmetry.space_group_name_H-M   'P 1'
#
loop_
_entity.id
_entity.type
_entity.pdbx_description
1 polymer ?
#
loop_
_entity_poly.entity_id
_entity_poly.type
_entity_poly.pdbx_seq_one_letter_code
_entity_poly.pdbx_strand_id
1 'polypeptide(L)'
;MAKEAGKEDEVQLVCTQALNLFRVLTVYLKPILPMTAKKVETFLNIAPLTWKDAAAPLLNHTIHTFEPLMQRVTDEQIQSF
;
A
#
# COMPACT_ATOMS: atom_id res chain seq x y z
N MET A 1 21.51 5.85 1.26
CA MET A 1 20.29 6.68 1.15
C MET A 1 19.53 6.79 2.47
N ALA A 2 18.96 5.72 3.06
CA ALA A 2 18.20 5.84 4.33
C ALA A 2 19.03 6.07 5.63
N LYS A 3 20.36 6.07 5.56
CA LYS A 3 21.28 6.26 6.71
C LYS A 3 22.26 7.41 6.51
N GLU A 4 22.06 8.22 5.47
CA GLU A 4 22.85 9.43 5.21
C GLU A 4 22.10 10.63 5.80
N ALA A 5 22.71 11.29 6.79
CA ALA A 5 22.13 12.49 7.39
C ALA A 5 21.94 13.58 6.32
N GLY A 6 20.77 14.20 6.26
CA GLY A 6 20.43 15.26 5.31
C GLY A 6 19.73 14.81 4.02
N LYS A 7 19.33 13.53 3.92
CA LYS A 7 18.54 12.99 2.78
C LYS A 7 17.11 12.60 3.16
N GLU A 8 16.66 12.98 4.35
CA GLU A 8 15.34 12.60 4.88
C GLU A 8 14.21 13.07 3.95
N ASP A 9 14.30 14.30 3.45
CA ASP A 9 13.30 14.88 2.54
C ASP A 9 13.26 14.15 1.19
N GLU A 10 14.42 13.78 0.64
CA GLU A 10 14.52 13.03 -0.61
C GLU A 10 13.94 11.61 -0.44
N VAL A 11 14.29 10.94 0.65
CA VAL A 11 13.75 9.62 1.01
C VAL A 11 12.24 9.70 1.18
N GLN A 12 11.73 10.72 1.86
CA GLN A 12 10.29 10.92 2.01
C GLN A 12 9.61 11.12 0.66
N LEU A 13 10.16 11.94 -0.23
CA LEU A 13 9.60 12.18 -1.57
C LEU A 13 9.49 10.88 -2.38
N VAL A 14 10.56 10.08 -2.43
CA VAL A 14 10.56 8.81 -3.16
C VAL A 14 9.56 7.83 -2.54
N CYS A 15 9.54 7.70 -1.21
CA CYS A 15 8.58 6.84 -0.51
C CYS A 15 7.13 7.28 -0.73
N THR A 16 6.84 8.59 -0.70
CA THR A 16 5.50 9.12 -0.99
C THR A 16 5.06 8.80 -2.42
N GLN A 17 5.96 8.93 -3.40
CA GLN A 17 5.64 8.55 -4.78
C GLN A 17 5.36 7.05 -4.89
N ALA A 18 6.18 6.21 -4.26
CA ALA A 18 5.99 4.76 -4.25
C ALA A 18 4.66 4.34 -3.60
N LEU A 19 4.28 4.96 -2.48
CA LEU A 19 3.00 4.71 -1.81
C LEU A 19 1.81 5.12 -2.68
N ASN A 20 1.90 6.22 -3.40
CA ASN A 20 0.86 6.64 -4.33
C ASN A 20 0.71 5.68 -5.52
N LEU A 21 1.83 5.19 -6.09
CA LEU A 21 1.78 4.15 -7.14
C LEU A 21 1.21 2.84 -6.60
N PHE A 22 1.60 2.43 -5.40
CA PHE A 22 1.04 1.27 -4.72
C PHE A 22 -0.47 1.38 -4.51
N ARG A 23 -0.97 2.57 -4.15
CA ARG A 23 -2.42 2.85 -4.05
C ARG A 23 -3.12 2.66 -5.40
N VAL A 24 -2.56 3.18 -6.50
CA VAL A 24 -3.11 3.00 -7.86
C VAL A 24 -3.20 1.52 -8.23
N LEU A 25 -2.13 0.75 -8.01
CA LEU A 25 -2.13 -0.69 -8.25
C LEU A 25 -3.20 -1.40 -7.41
N THR A 26 -3.38 -0.99 -6.15
CA THR A 26 -4.41 -1.54 -5.27
C THR A 26 -5.82 -1.25 -5.78
N VAL A 27 -6.08 -0.05 -6.31
CA VAL A 27 -7.38 0.27 -6.94
C VAL A 27 -7.67 -0.72 -8.07
N TYR A 28 -6.69 -0.99 -8.93
CA TYR A 28 -6.87 -1.90 -10.07
C TYR A 28 -7.08 -3.35 -9.62
N LEU A 29 -6.42 -3.76 -8.53
CA LEU A 29 -6.51 -5.11 -7.98
C LEU A 29 -7.72 -5.32 -7.07
N LYS A 30 -8.40 -4.27 -6.61
CA LYS A 30 -9.52 -4.37 -5.66
C LYS A 30 -10.63 -5.36 -6.08
N PRO A 31 -11.06 -5.44 -7.35
CA PRO A 31 -12.04 -6.44 -7.78
C PRO A 31 -11.57 -7.88 -7.67
N ILE A 32 -10.25 -8.12 -7.67
CA ILE A 32 -9.63 -9.44 -7.64
C ILE A 32 -9.20 -9.82 -6.22
N LEU A 33 -8.67 -8.85 -5.46
CA LEU A 33 -8.12 -9.03 -4.12
C LEU A 33 -8.81 -8.11 -3.10
N PRO A 34 -10.13 -8.25 -2.87
CA PRO A 34 -10.90 -7.31 -2.03
C PRO A 34 -10.44 -7.30 -0.57
N MET A 35 -9.98 -8.44 -0.04
CA MET A 35 -9.49 -8.53 1.33
C MET A 35 -8.14 -7.82 1.51
N THR A 36 -7.25 -7.93 0.52
CA THR A 36 -5.98 -7.20 0.51
C THR A 36 -6.24 -5.70 0.37
N ALA A 37 -7.15 -5.29 -0.51
CA ALA A 37 -7.52 -3.89 -0.68
C ALA A 37 -8.05 -3.27 0.62
N LYS A 38 -8.86 -3.99 1.40
CA LYS A 38 -9.33 -3.53 2.71
C LYS A 38 -8.18 -3.27 3.70
N LYS A 39 -7.18 -4.15 3.74
CA LYS A 39 -5.99 -3.93 4.58
C LYS A 39 -5.19 -2.70 4.13
N VAL A 40 -5.08 -2.48 2.82
CA VAL A 40 -4.44 -1.29 2.27
C VAL A 40 -5.22 -0.02 2.61
N GLU A 41 -6.55 -0.05 2.56
CA GLU A 41 -7.40 1.08 2.96
C GLU A 41 -7.15 1.46 4.43
N THR A 42 -7.05 0.46 5.33
CA THR A 42 -6.66 0.70 6.72
C THR A 42 -5.24 1.23 6.84
N PHE A 43 -4.25 0.62 6.18
CA PHE A 43 -2.85 1.03 6.24
C PHE A 43 -2.66 2.47 5.76
N LEU A 44 -3.24 2.80 4.60
CA LEU A 44 -3.19 4.14 4.03
C LEU A 44 -4.13 5.12 4.76
N ASN A 45 -4.91 4.68 5.76
CA ASN A 45 -5.85 5.51 6.50
C ASN A 45 -6.84 6.28 5.59
N ILE A 46 -7.55 5.54 4.74
CA ILE A 46 -8.49 6.09 3.75
C ILE A 46 -9.83 5.37 3.78
N ALA A 47 -10.85 6.03 3.24
CA ALA A 47 -12.13 5.41 2.94
C ALA A 47 -11.98 4.31 1.86
N PRO A 48 -13.00 3.44 1.70
CA PRO A 48 -12.94 2.39 0.68
C PRO A 48 -12.64 2.94 -0.72
N LEU A 49 -11.62 2.39 -1.36
CA LEU A 49 -11.13 2.80 -2.67
C LEU A 49 -12.20 2.66 -3.75
N THR A 50 -12.27 3.64 -4.63
CA THR A 50 -13.08 3.67 -5.84
C THR A 50 -12.18 3.83 -7.06
N TRP A 51 -12.72 3.63 -8.26
CA TRP A 51 -11.95 3.82 -9.50
C TRP A 51 -11.43 5.25 -9.68
N LYS A 52 -12.16 6.26 -9.16
CA LYS A 52 -11.76 7.67 -9.26
C LYS A 52 -10.50 7.98 -8.45
N ASP A 53 -10.24 7.21 -7.40
CA ASP A 53 -9.11 7.40 -6.49
C ASP A 53 -7.75 7.17 -7.16
N ALA A 54 -7.71 6.43 -8.27
CA ALA A 54 -6.48 6.23 -9.04
C ALA A 54 -5.92 7.53 -9.64
N ALA A 55 -6.75 8.57 -9.79
CA ALA A 55 -6.34 9.86 -10.36
C ALA A 55 -6.01 10.93 -9.31
N ALA A 56 -6.20 10.66 -8.03
CA ALA A 56 -6.05 11.65 -6.96
C ALA A 56 -4.96 11.20 -5.97
N PRO A 57 -3.76 11.79 -5.94
CA PRO A 57 -2.71 11.36 -5.02
C PRO A 57 -3.01 11.75 -3.55
N LEU A 58 -2.44 10.99 -2.62
CA LEU A 58 -2.39 11.33 -1.19
C LEU A 58 -1.20 12.25 -0.95
N LEU A 59 -1.48 13.48 -0.53
CA LEU A 59 -0.50 14.51 -0.20
C LEU A 59 -0.81 15.07 1.19
N ASN A 60 0.23 15.41 1.96
CA ASN A 60 0.09 15.90 3.34
C ASN A 60 -0.86 15.02 4.19
N HIS A 61 -0.69 13.70 4.06
CA HIS A 61 -1.61 12.68 4.57
C HIS A 61 -0.88 11.72 5.51
N THR A 62 -1.47 11.46 6.68
CA THR A 62 -0.90 10.54 7.67
C THR A 62 -1.42 9.12 7.44
N ILE A 63 -0.49 8.19 7.21
CA ILE A 63 -0.76 6.75 7.12
C ILE A 63 -0.57 6.06 8.47
N HIS A 64 -1.14 4.88 8.65
CA HIS A 64 -0.91 4.05 9.82
C HIS A 64 0.41 3.27 9.73
N THR A 65 0.83 2.67 10.84
CA THR A 65 1.95 1.72 10.86
C THR A 65 1.64 0.54 9.95
N PHE A 66 2.64 0.10 9.18
CA PHE A 66 2.48 -1.02 8.26
C PHE A 66 2.28 -2.35 9.00
N GLU A 67 1.32 -3.13 8.51
CA GLU A 67 1.13 -4.54 8.88
C GLU A 67 1.20 -5.43 7.63
N PRO A 68 1.68 -6.68 7.75
CA PRO A 68 1.75 -7.61 6.61
C PRO A 68 0.42 -7.81 5.89
N LEU A 69 0.37 -7.42 4.62
CA LEU A 69 -0.86 -7.44 3.82
C LEU A 69 -1.21 -8.85 3.33
N MET A 70 -0.21 -9.62 2.91
CA MET A 70 -0.33 -10.99 2.41
C MET A 70 0.81 -11.84 2.94
N GLN A 71 0.54 -13.12 3.17
CA GLN A 71 1.54 -14.11 3.52
C GLN A 71 1.89 -14.93 2.30
N ARG A 72 3.12 -15.42 2.24
CA ARG A 72 3.53 -16.38 1.21
C ARG A 72 2.73 -17.68 1.42
N VAL A 73 2.19 -18.22 0.33
CA VAL A 73 1.59 -19.57 0.35
C VAL A 73 2.70 -20.61 0.49
N THR A 74 2.54 -21.55 1.42
CA THR A 74 3.49 -22.65 1.64
C THR A 74 2.99 -23.97 1.05
N ASP A 75 3.90 -24.91 0.83
CA ASP A 75 3.55 -26.22 0.27
C ASP A 75 2.63 -27.02 1.21
N GLU A 76 2.81 -26.89 2.52
CA GLU A 76 1.94 -27.53 3.52
C GLU A 76 0.50 -27.02 3.42
N GLN A 77 0.32 -25.72 3.16
CA GLN A 77 -1.00 -25.14 2.98
C GLN A 77 -1.67 -25.71 1.71
N ILE A 78 -0.91 -25.83 0.62
CA ILE A 78 -1.39 -26.40 -0.65
C ILE A 78 -1.81 -27.87 -0.46
N GLN A 79 -1.02 -28.66 0.25
CA GLN A 79 -1.30 -30.08 0.50
C GLN A 79 -2.51 -30.31 1.42
N SER A 80 -2.91 -29.30 2.20
CA SER A 80 -4.06 -29.37 3.10
C SER A 80 -5.40 -28.97 2.46
N PHE A 81 -5.39 -28.47 1.22
CA PHE A 81 -6.59 -28.22 0.41
C PHE A 81 -7.08 -29.50 -0.27
#